data_AF-A0A814JF92-F1
#
_entry.id   AF-A0A814JF92-F1
#
_cell.length_a   1.000
_cell.length_b   1.000
_cell.length_c   1.000
_cell.angle_alpha   90.00
_cell.angle_beta   90.00
_cell.angle_gamma   90.00
#
_symmetry.space_group_name_H-M   'P 1'
#
loop_
_entity.id
_entity.type
_entity.pdbx_description
1 polymer ?
#
loop_
_entity_poly.entity_id
_entity_poly.type
_entity_poly.pdbx_seq_one_letter_code
_entity_poly.pdbx_strand_id
1 'polypeptide(L)'
;MCIDGLIEIIDNLKHLNVLSVNIVVVTDDVLQLLLKRDNLKHLGLRVRREEKYSDEINPQLWKQLGEKHTNLRMILNFDITTFE
;
A
#
# COMPACT_ATOMS: atom_id res chain seq x y z
N MET A 1 -7.39 -1.56 -11.37
CA MET A 1 -7.15 -0.11 -11.21
C MET A 1 -5.76 0.16 -11.72
N CYS A 2 -5.58 1.13 -12.61
CA CYS A 2 -4.25 1.58 -13.02
C CYS A 2 -3.59 2.37 -11.87
N ILE A 3 -2.25 2.39 -11.83
CA ILE A 3 -1.48 3.08 -10.77
C ILE A 3 -1.79 4.58 -10.76
N ASP A 4 -1.93 5.21 -11.93
CA ASP A 4 -2.25 6.64 -12.06
C ASP A 4 -3.58 7.01 -11.39
N GLY A 5 -4.61 6.17 -11.59
CA GLY A 5 -5.91 6.37 -10.95
C GLY A 5 -5.85 6.19 -9.43
N LEU A 6 -5.00 5.27 -8.93
CA LEU A 6 -4.78 5.12 -7.49
C LEU A 6 -4.10 6.36 -6.90
N ILE A 7 -3.08 6.89 -7.59
CA ILE A 7 -2.37 8.11 -7.18
C ILE A 7 -3.35 9.28 -7.08
N GLU A 8 -4.18 9.49 -8.10
CA GLU A 8 -5.17 10.58 -8.12
C GLU A 8 -6.17 10.44 -6.96
N ILE A 9 -6.67 9.23 -6.69
CA ILE A 9 -7.60 8.97 -5.58
C ILE A 9 -6.94 9.25 -4.23
N ILE A 10 -5.72 8.73 -4.01
CA ILE A 10 -4.99 8.99 -2.76
C ILE A 10 -4.76 10.49 -2.59
N ASP A 11 -4.43 11.19 -3.68
CA ASP A 11 -4.09 12.61 -3.58
C ASP A 11 -5.30 13.47 -3.18
N ASN A 12 -6.45 13.19 -3.80
CA ASN A 12 -7.69 13.94 -3.56
C ASN A 12 -8.39 13.58 -2.24
N LEU A 13 -8.17 12.40 -1.67
CA LEU A 13 -8.82 11.96 -0.43
C LEU A 13 -8.10 12.47 0.83
N LYS A 14 -8.47 13.66 1.29
CA LYS A 14 -7.90 14.31 2.50
C LYS A 14 -8.10 13.53 3.80
N HIS A 15 -9.15 12.71 3.87
CA HIS A 15 -9.53 11.95 5.06
C HIS A 15 -9.24 10.45 4.94
N LEU A 16 -8.41 10.04 3.98
CA LEU A 16 -8.01 8.64 3.82
C LEU A 16 -7.27 8.17 5.07
N ASN A 17 -7.92 7.29 5.84
CA ASN A 17 -7.38 6.70 7.06
C ASN A 17 -7.20 5.17 6.94
N VAL A 18 -7.85 4.56 5.97
CA VAL A 18 -7.77 3.14 5.65
C VAL A 18 -7.57 3.02 4.15
N LEU A 19 -6.51 2.32 3.74
CA LEU A 19 -6.27 1.95 2.36
C LEU A 19 -6.10 0.45 2.29
N SER A 20 -6.82 -0.22 1.38
CA SER A 20 -6.55 -1.61 1.04
C SER A 20 -6.42 -1.75 -0.47
N VAL A 21 -5.26 -2.26 -0.90
CA VAL A 21 -4.89 -2.36 -2.31
C VAL A 21 -4.19 -3.68 -2.57
N ASN A 22 -4.08 -4.04 -3.85
CA ASN A 22 -3.23 -5.14 -4.27
C ASN A 22 -1.75 -4.69 -4.17
N ILE A 23 -0.85 -5.58 -3.75
CA ILE A 23 0.57 -5.26 -3.59
C ILE A 23 1.23 -4.86 -4.92
N VAL A 24 0.74 -5.35 -6.07
CA VAL A 24 1.27 -5.00 -7.40
C VAL A 24 1.12 -3.54 -7.79
N VAL A 25 0.22 -2.80 -7.13
CA VAL A 25 0.06 -1.36 -7.37
C VAL A 25 0.77 -0.51 -6.33
N VAL A 26 1.49 -1.12 -5.38
CA VAL A 26 2.30 -0.40 -4.39
C VAL A 26 3.68 -0.14 -4.99
N THR A 27 3.84 1.05 -5.54
CA THR A 27 5.12 1.56 -6.04
C THR A 27 5.74 2.56 -5.05
N ASP A 28 6.99 2.96 -5.30
CA ASP A 28 7.65 4.04 -4.55
C ASP A 28 6.82 5.34 -4.54
N ASP A 29 6.17 5.70 -5.65
CA ASP A 29 5.31 6.89 -5.74
C ASP A 29 4.10 6.78 -4.79
N VAL A 30 3.47 5.60 -4.74
CA VAL A 30 2.37 5.35 -3.82
C VAL A 30 2.84 5.44 -2.38
N LEU A 31 3.99 4.86 -2.03
CA LEU A 31 4.56 4.98 -0.69
C LEU A 31 4.90 6.41 -0.31
N GLN A 32 5.47 7.20 -1.23
CA GLN A 32 5.74 8.62 -0.99
C GLN A 32 4.46 9.43 -0.75
N LEU A 33 3.37 9.11 -1.44
CA LEU A 33 2.08 9.74 -1.18
C LEU A 33 1.53 9.37 0.20
N LEU A 34 1.63 8.10 0.59
CA LEU A 34 1.21 7.64 1.92
C LEU A 34 2.06 8.26 3.04
N LEU A 35 3.35 8.48 2.79
CA LEU A 35 4.23 9.23 3.70
C LEU A 35 3.75 10.66 3.92
N LYS A 36 3.11 11.31 2.93
CA LYS A 36 2.54 12.66 3.10
C LYS A 36 1.23 12.67 3.89
N ARG A 37 0.62 11.52 4.18
CA ARG A 37 -0.71 11.42 4.81
C ARG A 37 -0.62 11.22 6.31
N ASP A 38 -0.85 12.26 7.10
CA ASP A 38 -0.74 12.17 8.58
C ASP A 38 -1.85 11.32 9.25
N ASN A 39 -2.91 11.00 8.51
CA ASN A 39 -4.13 10.38 9.04
C ASN A 39 -4.20 8.87 8.81
N LEU A 40 -3.19 8.27 8.16
CA LEU A 40 -3.22 6.88 7.75
C LEU A 40 -3.11 5.96 8.98
N LYS A 41 -4.14 5.14 9.20
CA LYS A 41 -4.23 4.23 10.35
C LYS A 41 -4.15 2.76 9.95
N HIS A 42 -4.65 2.41 8.77
CA HIS A 42 -4.66 1.03 8.29
C HIS A 42 -4.17 0.94 6.84
N LEU A 43 -3.23 0.03 6.59
CA LEU A 43 -2.76 -0.32 5.25
C LEU A 43 -2.90 -1.83 5.04
N GLY A 44 -3.86 -2.22 4.21
CA GLY A 44 -4.09 -3.61 3.82
C GLY A 44 -3.46 -3.91 2.46
N LEU A 45 -2.54 -4.86 2.41
CA LEU A 45 -1.93 -5.33 1.17
C LEU A 45 -2.49 -6.71 0.83
N ARG A 46 -3.18 -6.80 -0.30
CA ARG A 46 -3.59 -8.09 -0.87
C ARG A 46 -2.45 -8.62 -1.73
N VAL A 47 -2.08 -9.87 -1.48
CA VAL A 47 -0.94 -10.54 -2.10
C VAL A 47 -1.44 -11.82 -2.78
N ARG A 48 -1.16 -11.99 -4.07
CA ARG A 48 -1.53 -13.21 -4.81
C ARG A 48 -0.28 -13.98 -5.24
N ARG A 49 -0.40 -15.31 -5.29
CA ARG A 49 0.73 -16.23 -5.58
C ARG A 49 1.38 -16.01 -6.94
N GLU A 50 0.62 -15.58 -7.94
CA GLU A 50 1.08 -15.41 -9.32
C GLU A 50 1.66 -14.01 -9.59
N GLU A 51 1.62 -13.12 -8.60
CA GLU A 51 2.09 -11.76 -8.79
C GLU A 51 3.61 -11.72 -8.75
N LYS A 52 4.20 -11.31 -9.88
CA LYS A 52 5.56 -10.81 -9.89
C LYS A 52 5.53 -9.53 -9.07
N TYR A 53 6.03 -9.60 -7.84
CA TYR A 53 6.32 -8.40 -7.07
C TYR A 53 7.26 -7.57 -7.94
N SER A 54 6.77 -6.41 -8.38
CA SER A 54 7.54 -5.50 -9.23
C SER A 54 8.87 -5.20 -8.55
N ASP A 55 9.90 -5.06 -9.37
CA ASP A 55 11.27 -4.79 -8.96
C ASP A 55 11.37 -3.87 -7.74
N GLU A 56 12.17 -4.34 -6.77
CA GLU A 56 12.60 -3.72 -5.51
C GLU A 56 11.95 -2.37 -5.16
N ILE A 57 10.75 -2.40 -4.57
CA ILE A 57 10.24 -1.25 -3.79
C ILE A 57 11.33 -0.85 -2.81
N ASN A 58 11.70 0.43 -2.78
CA ASN A 58 12.81 0.89 -1.97
C ASN A 58 12.56 0.57 -0.48
N PRO A 59 13.37 -0.32 0.14
CA PRO A 59 13.15 -0.73 1.53
C PRO A 59 13.16 0.44 2.52
N GLN A 60 13.86 1.53 2.17
CA GLN A 60 13.93 2.73 3.00
C GLN A 60 12.58 3.45 3.09
N LEU A 61 11.75 3.41 2.04
CA LEU A 61 10.42 4.03 2.06
C LEU A 61 9.47 3.29 3.01
N TRP A 62 9.54 1.96 3.04
CA TRP A 62 8.79 1.16 4.02
C TRP A 62 9.22 1.48 5.45
N LYS A 63 10.53 1.62 5.68
CA LYS A 63 11.06 1.99 6.99
C LYS A 63 10.55 3.36 7.42
N GLN A 64 10.65 4.37 6.55
CA GLN A 64 10.14 5.71 6.81
C GLN A 64 8.64 5.71 7.09
N LEU A 65 7.87 4.87 6.39
CA LEU A 65 6.42 4.77 6.58
C LEU A 65 6.10 4.27 8.00
N GLY A 66 6.81 3.24 8.48
CA GLY A 66 6.65 2.73 9.85
C GLY A 66 7.13 3.71 10.93
N GLU A 67 8.20 4.45 10.66
CA GLU A 67 8.72 5.47 11.59
C GLU A 67 7.78 6.68 11.71
N LYS A 68 7.21 7.14 10.59
CA LYS A 68 6.25 8.25 10.58
C LYS A 68 4.91 7.84 11.19
N HIS A 69 4.40 6.67 10.80
CA HIS A 69 3.09 6.18 11.22
C HIS A 69 3.26 5.05 12.24
N THR A 70 3.73 5.40 13.44
CA THR A 70 4.04 4.42 14.50
C THR A 70 2.86 3.57 14.95
N ASN A 71 1.63 4.05 14.73
CA ASN A 71 0.38 3.33 15.02
C ASN A 71 -0.26 2.71 13.77
N LEU A 72 0.46 2.65 12.64
CA LEU A 72 -0.05 2.07 11.41
C LEU A 72 -0.27 0.57 11.59
N ARG A 73 -1.52 0.14 11.43
CA ARG A 73 -1.85 -1.27 11.38
C ARG A 73 -1.71 -1.77 9.95
N MET A 74 -0.73 -2.62 9.72
CA MET A 74 -0.55 -3.32 8.45
C MET A 74 -1.24 -4.68 8.47
N ILE A 75 -1.91 -5.03 7.37
CA ILE A 75 -2.54 -6.34 7.17
C ILE A 75 -2.06 -6.90 5.84
N LEU A 76 -1.47 -8.10 5.87
CA LEU A 76 -1.14 -8.87 4.67
C LEU A 76 -2.23 -9.92 4.46
N ASN A 77 -2.96 -9.79 3.36
CA ASN A 77 -4.00 -10.72 2.97
C ASN A 77 -3.48 -11.56 1.81
N PHE A 78 -3.12 -12.80 2.09
CA PHE A 78 -2.79 -13.77 1.06
C PHE A 78 -4.10 -14.38 0.56
N ASP A 79 -4.41 -14.21 -0.73
CA ASP A 79 -5.52 -14.94 -1.33
C ASP A 79 -5.15 -16.43 -1.30
N ILE A 80 -5.78 -17.20 -0.41
CA ILE A 80 -5.68 -18.66 -0.38
C ILE A 80 -6.45 -19.13 -1.61
N THR A 81 -5.76 -19.50 -2.69
CA THR A 81 -6.36 -20.32 -3.74
C THR A 81 -6.75 -21.64 -3.09
N THR A 82 -8.02 -21.78 -2.71
CA THR A 82 -8.64 -23.10 -2.53
C THR A 82 -8.49 -23.81 -3.85
N PHE A 83 -7.65 -24.84 -3.88
CA PHE A 83 -7.62 -25.80 -4.97
C PHE A 83 -8.97 -26.53 -4.92
N GLU A 84 -9.85 -26.24 -5.87
CA GLU A 84 -10.94 -27.14 -6.25
C GLU A 84 -10.38 -28.23 -7.18
#